data_AF-A0A848YGH0-F1
#
_entry.id   AF-A0A848YGH0-F1
#
_cell.length_a   1.000
_cell.length_b   1.000
_cell.length_c   1.000
_cell.angle_alpha   90.00
_cell.angle_beta   90.00
_cell.angle_gamma   90.00
#
_symmetry.space_group_name_H-M   'P 1'
#
loop_
_entity.id
_entity.type
_entity.pdbx_description
1 polymer ?
#
loop_
_entity_poly.entity_id
_entity_poly.type
_entity_poly.pdbx_seq_one_letter_code
_entity_poly.pdbx_strand_id
1 'polypeptide(L)'
;VMTAMAALAGFAALYSLYGGLKAVALTDIIQVVILILGGFAITWIALDALPADGALGGLAMLWQEMPGHFEMILDESNPAYSDLPGIWTLLGGLWVLHFSYWGFNQYIIQRALGAENLGEAQKGLAFAAFLKVLVPFIVVIPGIAAVILAQQGVLDGAALAEKSDRTYGELMSFAPAGLRGLVFAALIAAVVSSLASMMNSISTIFTMDLYKGWQPAKPEQHYVTVGRVAAFSAMVIALFLARPFIGGFESGFQTVQEYTGFIAPGIVVVFLLGFFDKKMNAVGAFTALLGSLAVNVMLKFGMPDVPFIIRIWGVFMLSIVAAAVVSRMTAPPEEEQTVKLGDIAFATTMLFNTLAMLTVAILIGLYVILW
;
A
#
# COMPACT_ATOMS: atom_id res chain seq x y z
N VAL A 1 -6.58 -10.36 21.18
CA VAL A 1 -5.86 -10.17 19.89
C VAL A 1 -5.87 -11.43 19.02
N MET A 2 -5.23 -12.55 19.41
CA MET A 2 -5.21 -13.78 18.58
C MET A 2 -6.62 -14.24 18.15
N THR A 3 -7.58 -14.26 19.08
CA THR A 3 -8.98 -14.60 18.78
C THR A 3 -9.61 -13.69 17.72
N ALA A 4 -9.33 -12.38 17.78
CA ALA A 4 -9.84 -11.42 16.79
C ALA A 4 -9.19 -11.63 15.42
N MET A 5 -7.87 -11.89 15.38
CA MET A 5 -7.15 -12.23 14.14
C MET A 5 -7.69 -13.52 13.53
N ALA A 6 -7.92 -14.56 14.34
CA ALA A 6 -8.48 -15.82 13.88
C ALA A 6 -9.91 -15.66 13.34
N ALA A 7 -10.73 -14.82 14.00
CA ALA A 7 -12.07 -14.50 13.51
C ALA A 7 -12.03 -13.78 12.15
N LEU A 8 -11.16 -12.77 12.00
CA LEU A 8 -10.96 -12.06 10.72
C LEU A 8 -10.47 -12.99 9.61
N ALA A 9 -9.50 -13.85 9.91
CA ALA A 9 -8.99 -14.86 8.98
C ALA A 9 -10.10 -15.85 8.57
N GLY A 10 -10.93 -16.29 9.53
CA GLY A 10 -12.09 -17.14 9.27
C GLY A 10 -13.12 -16.46 8.36
N PHE A 11 -13.47 -15.20 8.64
CA PHE A 11 -14.37 -14.43 7.78
C PHE A 11 -13.80 -14.24 6.38
N ALA A 12 -12.52 -13.89 6.24
CA ALA A 12 -11.86 -13.73 4.95
C ALA A 12 -11.81 -15.04 4.16
N ALA A 13 -11.54 -16.17 4.81
CA ALA A 13 -11.54 -17.48 4.18
C ALA A 13 -12.95 -17.85 3.68
N LEU A 14 -13.99 -17.71 4.51
CA LEU A 14 -15.37 -17.94 4.09
C LEU A 14 -15.75 -17.02 2.93
N TYR A 15 -15.43 -15.74 3.04
CA TYR A 15 -15.74 -14.76 2.03
C TYR A 15 -15.02 -15.04 0.70
N SER A 16 -13.76 -15.45 0.73
CA SER A 16 -12.98 -15.81 -0.47
C SER A 16 -13.43 -17.12 -1.12
N LEU A 17 -13.93 -18.09 -0.34
CA LEU A 17 -14.37 -19.39 -0.85
C LEU A 17 -15.70 -19.30 -1.62
N TYR A 18 -16.58 -18.37 -1.22
CA TYR A 18 -17.94 -18.24 -1.74
C TYR A 18 -18.20 -16.94 -2.51
N GLY A 19 -17.42 -15.88 -2.28
CA GLY A 19 -17.59 -14.56 -2.90
C GLY A 19 -16.71 -14.39 -4.14
N GLY A 20 -17.33 -14.39 -5.32
CA GLY A 20 -16.65 -14.00 -6.56
C GLY A 20 -16.32 -12.50 -6.60
N LEU A 21 -15.31 -12.11 -7.39
CA LEU A 21 -14.80 -10.72 -7.52
C LEU A 21 -15.90 -9.65 -7.68
N LYS A 22 -16.99 -9.96 -8.39
CA LYS A 22 -18.12 -9.04 -8.58
C LYS A 22 -18.87 -8.71 -7.28
N ALA A 23 -19.08 -9.70 -6.42
CA ALA A 23 -19.73 -9.48 -5.12
C ALA A 23 -18.85 -8.61 -4.22
N VAL A 24 -17.53 -8.84 -4.26
CA VAL A 24 -16.53 -8.05 -3.55
C VAL A 24 -16.56 -6.59 -3.98
N ALA A 25 -16.53 -6.35 -5.29
CA ALA A 25 -16.55 -4.99 -5.83
C ALA A 25 -17.81 -4.21 -5.41
N LEU A 26 -18.98 -4.86 -5.38
CA LEU A 26 -20.22 -4.20 -4.98
C LEU A 26 -20.23 -3.82 -3.49
N THR A 27 -19.72 -4.70 -2.62
CA THR A 27 -19.61 -4.39 -1.19
C THR A 27 -18.54 -3.33 -0.91
N ASP A 28 -17.45 -3.31 -1.68
CA ASP A 28 -16.38 -2.33 -1.55
C ASP A 28 -16.88 -0.90 -1.82
N ILE A 29 -17.83 -0.70 -2.76
CA ILE A 29 -18.40 0.63 -3.05
C ILE A 29 -19.07 1.22 -1.81
N ILE A 30 -19.92 0.44 -1.14
CA ILE A 30 -20.62 0.88 0.07
C ILE A 30 -19.62 1.18 1.19
N GLN A 31 -18.61 0.31 1.35
CA GLN A 31 -17.56 0.48 2.35
C GLN A 31 -16.76 1.78 2.14
N VAL A 32 -16.35 2.09 0.90
CA VAL A 32 -15.59 3.31 0.60
C VAL A 32 -16.38 4.56 0.99
N VAL A 33 -17.68 4.61 0.68
CA VAL A 33 -18.53 5.76 1.07
C VAL A 33 -18.61 5.89 2.58
N ILE A 34 -18.84 4.79 3.30
CA ILE A 34 -18.94 4.80 4.77
C ILE A 34 -17.59 5.19 5.41
N LEU A 35 -16.47 4.68 4.90
CA LEU A 35 -15.14 4.96 5.44
C LEU A 35 -14.71 6.41 5.20
N ILE A 36 -15.03 6.98 4.03
CA ILE A 36 -14.73 8.39 3.75
C ILE A 36 -15.57 9.29 4.64
N LEU A 37 -16.90 9.14 4.64
CA LEU A 37 -17.80 9.98 5.43
C LEU A 37 -17.55 9.79 6.94
N GLY A 38 -17.36 8.54 7.35
CA GLY A 38 -17.02 8.17 8.71
C GLY A 38 -15.70 8.78 9.16
N GLY A 39 -14.65 8.69 8.34
CA GLY A 39 -13.35 9.27 8.64
C GLY A 39 -13.39 10.80 8.78
N PHE A 40 -14.16 11.49 7.92
CA PHE A 40 -14.40 12.93 8.07
C PHE A 40 -15.16 13.24 9.37
N ALA A 41 -16.18 12.45 9.71
CA ALA A 41 -16.93 12.64 10.95
C ALA A 41 -16.04 12.40 12.19
N ILE A 42 -15.20 11.37 12.19
CA ILE A 42 -14.22 11.12 13.28
C ILE A 42 -13.22 12.26 13.38
N THR A 43 -12.70 12.74 12.26
CA THR A 43 -11.78 13.88 12.23
C THR A 43 -12.44 15.13 12.81
N TRP A 44 -13.67 15.43 12.40
CA TRP A 44 -14.43 16.55 12.95
C TRP A 44 -14.59 16.43 14.47
N ILE A 45 -15.01 15.26 14.96
CA ILE A 45 -15.20 15.01 16.40
C ILE A 45 -13.88 15.14 17.16
N ALA A 46 -12.78 14.62 16.61
CA ALA A 46 -11.46 14.71 17.24
C ALA A 46 -10.97 16.17 17.35
N LEU A 47 -11.20 16.97 16.31
CA LEU A 47 -10.86 18.39 16.31
C LEU A 47 -11.74 19.21 17.26
N ASP A 48 -13.04 18.89 17.32
CA ASP A 48 -14.01 19.54 18.21
C ASP A 48 -13.76 19.23 19.69
N ALA A 49 -13.11 18.09 19.98
CA ALA A 49 -12.72 17.71 21.33
C ALA A 49 -11.50 18.48 21.87
N LEU A 50 -10.75 19.18 21.00
CA LEU A 50 -9.67 20.06 21.42
C LEU A 50 -10.23 21.30 22.14
N PRO A 51 -9.48 21.92 23.07
CA PRO A 51 -9.95 23.09 23.82
C PRO A 51 -9.90 24.38 22.97
N ALA A 52 -10.65 24.39 21.87
CA ALA A 52 -10.74 25.47 20.90
C ALA A 52 -12.22 25.74 20.52
N ASP A 53 -12.46 26.80 19.74
CA ASP A 53 -13.82 27.15 19.28
C ASP A 53 -14.27 26.24 18.13
N GLY A 54 -14.73 25.05 18.52
CA GLY A 54 -15.19 23.97 17.64
C GLY A 54 -14.09 23.36 16.76
N ALA A 55 -14.49 22.47 15.85
CA ALA A 55 -13.56 21.73 15.00
C ALA A 55 -12.62 22.60 14.14
N LEU A 56 -13.08 23.75 13.62
CA LEU A 56 -12.22 24.65 12.86
C LEU A 56 -11.21 25.37 13.75
N GLY A 57 -11.60 25.76 14.96
CA GLY A 57 -10.68 26.26 15.98
C GLY A 57 -9.66 25.19 16.37
N GLY A 58 -10.09 23.93 16.51
CA GLY A 58 -9.22 22.80 16.78
C GLY A 58 -8.16 22.61 15.69
N LEU A 59 -8.55 22.69 14.41
CA LEU A 59 -7.61 22.61 13.29
C LEU A 59 -6.59 23.76 13.32
N ALA A 60 -7.05 24.98 13.58
CA ALA A 60 -6.16 26.13 13.72
C ALA A 60 -5.18 25.97 14.90
N MET A 61 -5.65 25.41 16.02
CA MET A 61 -4.81 25.08 17.16
C MET A 61 -3.74 24.04 16.78
N LEU A 62 -4.10 22.96 16.07
CA LEU A 62 -3.11 21.97 15.62
C LEU A 62 -1.98 22.63 14.81
N TRP A 63 -2.36 23.51 13.88
CA TRP A 63 -1.40 24.22 13.03
C TRP A 63 -0.44 25.11 13.84
N GLN A 64 -0.93 25.74 14.91
CA GLN A 64 -0.13 26.64 15.74
C GLN A 64 0.73 25.90 16.77
N GLU A 65 0.18 24.88 17.42
CA GLU A 65 0.82 24.16 18.54
C GLU A 65 1.73 23.03 18.04
N MET A 66 1.45 22.46 16.86
CA MET A 66 2.22 21.35 16.28
C MET A 66 2.61 21.59 14.82
N PRO A 67 3.25 22.73 14.49
CA PRO A 67 3.61 23.06 13.11
C PRO A 67 4.50 21.99 12.46
N GLY A 68 5.40 21.37 13.23
CA GLY A 68 6.28 20.29 12.75
C GLY A 68 5.54 19.01 12.30
N HIS A 69 4.27 18.82 12.69
CA HIS A 69 3.45 17.69 12.21
C HIS A 69 2.77 17.98 10.86
N PHE A 70 2.89 19.21 10.35
CA PHE A 70 2.43 19.62 9.03
C PHE A 70 3.58 19.77 8.03
N GLU A 71 4.83 19.62 8.46
CA GLU A 71 6.01 19.61 7.57
C GLU A 71 5.96 18.39 6.64
N MET A 72 5.97 18.65 5.33
CA MET A 72 5.95 17.60 4.32
C MET A 72 7.36 17.14 3.92
N ILE A 73 8.38 17.98 4.13
CA ILE A 73 9.78 17.69 3.83
C ILE A 73 10.60 17.87 5.10
N LEU A 74 10.91 16.75 5.75
CA LEU A 74 11.64 16.76 7.03
C LEU A 74 13.11 17.11 6.86
N ASP A 75 13.64 17.92 7.78
CA ASP A 75 15.07 18.16 7.94
C ASP A 75 15.80 16.95 8.55
N GLU A 76 17.10 16.82 8.31
CA GLU A 76 17.93 15.73 8.85
C GLU A 76 17.94 15.67 10.39
N SER A 77 17.71 16.80 11.05
CA SER A 77 17.59 16.88 12.51
C SER A 77 16.27 16.35 13.07
N ASN A 78 15.25 16.14 12.21
CA ASN A 78 13.96 15.63 12.64
C ASN A 78 14.07 14.15 13.08
N PRO A 79 13.57 13.77 14.27
CA PRO A 79 13.63 12.38 14.74
C PRO A 79 13.00 11.35 13.79
N ALA A 80 12.02 11.75 12.97
CA ALA A 80 11.35 10.89 11.99
C ALA A 80 12.06 10.84 10.62
N TYR A 81 13.20 11.51 10.45
CA TYR A 81 13.93 11.55 9.17
C TYR A 81 14.37 10.16 8.69
N SER A 82 14.68 9.24 9.62
CA SER A 82 15.05 7.86 9.27
C SER A 82 13.93 7.10 8.53
N ASP A 83 12.68 7.48 8.79
CA ASP A 83 11.50 6.89 8.17
C ASP A 83 11.07 7.65 6.92
N LEU A 84 11.14 8.99 6.97
CA LEU A 84 10.75 9.90 5.90
C LEU A 84 11.90 10.90 5.63
N PRO A 85 12.90 10.54 4.81
CA PRO A 85 14.15 11.28 4.67
C PRO A 85 13.98 12.52 3.77
N GLY A 86 13.20 13.50 4.24
CA GLY A 86 13.00 14.79 3.60
C GLY A 86 12.61 14.67 2.14
N ILE A 87 13.34 15.37 1.27
CA ILE A 87 13.07 15.42 -0.17
C ILE A 87 13.22 14.06 -0.86
N TRP A 88 13.98 13.14 -0.28
CA TRP A 88 14.11 11.77 -0.80
C TRP A 88 12.84 10.94 -0.62
N THR A 89 11.91 11.37 0.24
CA THR A 89 10.56 10.82 0.29
C THR A 89 9.84 11.05 -1.04
N LEU A 90 10.01 12.22 -1.67
CA LEU A 90 9.42 12.55 -2.96
C LEU A 90 10.20 12.00 -4.16
N LEU A 91 11.54 12.02 -4.09
CA LEU A 91 12.39 11.74 -5.25
C LEU A 91 13.03 10.35 -5.23
N GLY A 92 13.00 9.65 -4.09
CA GLY A 92 13.71 8.41 -3.87
C GLY A 92 12.84 7.15 -3.94
N GLY A 93 13.10 6.23 -3.00
CA GLY A 93 12.60 4.85 -3.05
C GLY A 93 11.09 4.72 -2.90
N LEU A 94 10.38 5.78 -2.51
CA LEU A 94 8.94 5.75 -2.43
C LEU A 94 8.29 5.55 -3.81
N TRP A 95 8.92 6.04 -4.90
CA TRP A 95 8.49 5.72 -6.26
C TRP A 95 8.56 4.22 -6.55
N VAL A 96 9.61 3.54 -6.09
CA VAL A 96 9.77 2.10 -6.26
C VAL A 96 8.66 1.35 -5.55
N LEU A 97 8.34 1.76 -4.31
CA LEU A 97 7.21 1.20 -3.56
C LEU A 97 5.87 1.46 -4.25
N HIS A 98 5.64 2.68 -4.76
CA HIS A 98 4.42 3.03 -5.47
C HIS A 98 4.27 2.29 -6.81
N PHE A 99 5.31 2.16 -7.63
CA PHE A 99 5.24 1.38 -8.87
C PHE A 99 5.02 -0.10 -8.58
N SER A 100 5.72 -0.67 -7.58
CA SER A 100 5.50 -2.04 -7.14
C SER A 100 4.05 -2.27 -6.70
N TYR A 101 3.51 -1.35 -5.91
CA TYR A 101 2.15 -1.47 -5.36
C TYR A 101 1.06 -1.21 -6.42
N TRP A 102 1.09 -0.10 -7.15
CA TRP A 102 0.00 0.28 -8.07
C TRP A 102 0.16 -0.31 -9.47
N GLY A 103 1.40 -0.43 -9.95
CA GLY A 103 1.67 -0.84 -11.32
C GLY A 103 1.72 -2.35 -11.50
N PHE A 104 2.27 -3.08 -10.52
CA PHE A 104 2.64 -4.49 -10.70
C PHE A 104 2.01 -5.44 -9.68
N ASN A 105 1.25 -4.92 -8.71
CA ASN A 105 0.63 -5.76 -7.69
C ASN A 105 -0.62 -6.46 -8.22
N GLN A 106 -0.62 -7.79 -8.13
CA GLN A 106 -1.63 -8.65 -8.72
C GLN A 106 -3.06 -8.32 -8.26
N TYR A 107 -3.29 -8.10 -6.95
CA TYR A 107 -4.65 -7.86 -6.46
C TYR A 107 -5.22 -6.50 -6.87
N ILE A 108 -4.35 -5.54 -7.24
CA ILE A 108 -4.75 -4.22 -7.71
C ILE A 108 -5.01 -4.26 -9.21
N ILE A 109 -4.06 -4.79 -9.99
CA ILE A 109 -4.19 -4.84 -11.45
C ILE A 109 -5.36 -5.73 -11.88
N GLN A 110 -5.68 -6.78 -11.13
CA GLN A 110 -6.87 -7.61 -11.38
C GLN A 110 -8.18 -6.81 -11.39
N ARG A 111 -8.30 -5.77 -10.55
CA ARG A 111 -9.49 -4.89 -10.54
C ARG A 111 -9.58 -4.06 -11.81
N ALA A 112 -8.44 -3.58 -12.32
CA ALA A 112 -8.38 -2.84 -13.59
C ALA A 112 -8.66 -3.76 -14.79
N LEU A 113 -8.14 -4.98 -14.79
CA LEU A 113 -8.39 -5.99 -15.83
C LEU A 113 -9.84 -6.49 -15.84
N GLY A 114 -10.55 -6.39 -14.71
CA GLY A 114 -11.97 -6.69 -14.60
C GLY A 114 -12.91 -5.58 -15.08
N ALA A 115 -12.38 -4.44 -15.53
CA ALA A 115 -13.19 -3.36 -16.09
C ALA A 115 -13.75 -3.71 -17.47
N GLU A 116 -14.83 -3.03 -17.88
CA GLU A 116 -15.50 -3.29 -19.17
C GLU A 116 -14.59 -3.05 -20.38
N ASN A 117 -13.69 -2.07 -20.28
CA ASN A 117 -12.70 -1.74 -21.31
C ASN A 117 -11.57 -0.88 -20.69
N LEU A 118 -10.49 -0.69 -21.46
CA LEU A 118 -9.33 0.11 -21.04
C LEU A 118 -9.70 1.55 -20.62
N GLY A 119 -10.64 2.18 -21.33
CA GLY A 119 -11.06 3.55 -21.03
C GLY A 119 -11.75 3.67 -19.68
N GLU A 120 -12.62 2.73 -19.32
CA GLU A 120 -13.25 2.67 -17.99
C GLU A 120 -12.23 2.34 -16.89
N ALA A 121 -11.28 1.43 -17.16
CA ALA A 121 -10.19 1.15 -16.22
C ALA A 121 -9.37 2.42 -15.93
N GLN A 122 -8.99 3.18 -16.96
CA GLN A 122 -8.26 4.45 -16.81
C GLN A 122 -9.05 5.47 -15.99
N LYS A 123 -10.35 5.69 -16.29
CA LYS A 123 -11.20 6.61 -15.53
C LYS A 123 -11.29 6.21 -14.06
N GLY A 124 -11.50 4.92 -13.79
CA GLY A 124 -11.53 4.38 -12.43
C GLY A 124 -10.23 4.62 -11.67
N LEU A 125 -9.07 4.42 -12.32
CA LEU A 125 -7.76 4.69 -11.73
C LEU A 125 -7.55 6.19 -11.44
N ALA A 126 -7.93 7.08 -12.35
CA ALA A 126 -7.84 8.52 -12.13
C ALA A 126 -8.74 8.98 -10.97
N PHE A 127 -9.96 8.43 -10.89
CA PHE A 127 -10.86 8.69 -9.77
C PHE A 127 -10.30 8.19 -8.43
N ALA A 128 -9.72 6.98 -8.40
CA ALA A 128 -9.06 6.44 -7.21
C ALA A 128 -7.86 7.31 -6.78
N ALA A 129 -7.07 7.81 -7.72
CA ALA A 129 -5.97 8.74 -7.45
C ALA A 129 -6.47 10.08 -6.87
N PHE A 130 -7.61 10.59 -7.36
CA PHE A 130 -8.25 11.77 -6.78
C PHE A 130 -8.73 11.50 -5.34
N LEU A 131 -9.42 10.39 -5.09
CA LEU A 131 -9.87 10.02 -3.74
C LEU A 131 -8.71 9.88 -2.74
N LYS A 132 -7.53 9.47 -3.20
CA LYS A 132 -6.32 9.37 -2.36
C LYS A 132 -5.89 10.71 -1.77
N VAL A 133 -6.19 11.83 -2.42
CA VAL A 133 -5.93 13.18 -1.88
C VAL A 133 -6.71 13.42 -0.59
N LEU A 134 -7.89 12.80 -0.43
CA LEU A 134 -8.72 12.95 0.76
C LEU A 134 -8.22 12.14 1.96
N VAL A 135 -7.42 11.10 1.72
CA VAL A 135 -7.03 10.13 2.74
C VAL A 135 -6.28 10.78 3.91
N PRO A 136 -5.26 11.63 3.72
CA PRO A 136 -4.56 12.27 4.83
C PRO A 136 -5.49 13.06 5.78
N PHE A 137 -6.53 13.69 5.25
CA PHE A 137 -7.49 14.45 6.07
C PHE A 137 -8.30 13.56 7.00
N ILE A 138 -8.56 12.30 6.63
CA ILE A 138 -9.38 11.39 7.42
C ILE A 138 -8.59 10.38 8.25
N VAL A 139 -7.28 10.23 8.02
CA VAL A 139 -6.42 9.32 8.82
C VAL A 139 -5.24 9.99 9.51
N VAL A 140 -4.63 11.03 8.94
CA VAL A 140 -3.44 11.70 9.51
C VAL A 140 -3.84 12.82 10.46
N ILE A 141 -4.68 13.76 10.00
CA ILE A 141 -5.18 14.87 10.83
C ILE A 141 -5.79 14.41 12.17
N PRO A 142 -6.68 13.39 12.21
CA PRO A 142 -7.17 12.89 13.49
C PRO A 142 -6.04 12.31 14.38
N GLY A 143 -5.01 11.69 13.78
CA GLY A 143 -3.84 11.22 14.52
C GLY A 143 -3.04 12.36 15.16
N ILE A 144 -2.88 13.48 14.46
CA ILE A 144 -2.28 14.71 15.01
C ILE A 144 -3.14 15.22 16.19
N ALA A 145 -4.46 15.31 16.03
CA ALA A 145 -5.35 15.69 17.13
C ALA A 145 -5.21 14.79 18.36
N ALA A 146 -5.05 13.48 18.16
CA ALA A 146 -4.88 12.53 19.25
C ALA A 146 -3.64 12.81 20.11
N VAL A 147 -2.56 13.35 19.54
CA VAL A 147 -1.35 13.70 20.29
C VAL A 147 -1.65 14.75 21.36
N ILE A 148 -2.34 15.84 20.99
CA ILE A 148 -2.71 16.89 21.96
C ILE A 148 -3.73 16.36 22.97
N LEU A 149 -4.74 15.62 22.51
CA LEU A 149 -5.74 15.01 23.41
C LEU A 149 -5.09 14.07 24.45
N ALA A 150 -4.03 13.37 24.06
CA ALA A 150 -3.26 12.53 24.98
C ALA A 150 -2.44 13.34 25.99
N GLN A 151 -1.78 14.42 25.55
CA GLN A 151 -1.05 15.32 26.43
C GLN A 151 -1.96 15.99 27.47
N GLN A 152 -3.22 16.22 27.11
CA GLN A 152 -4.25 16.77 27.99
C GLN A 152 -4.92 15.73 28.91
N GLY A 153 -4.55 14.45 28.78
CA GLY A 153 -5.14 13.36 29.56
C GLY A 153 -6.58 13.00 29.16
N VAL A 154 -7.05 13.50 28.01
CA VAL A 154 -8.35 13.16 27.43
C VAL A 154 -8.30 11.79 26.75
N LEU A 155 -7.17 11.48 26.13
CA LEU A 155 -6.83 10.14 25.62
C LEU A 155 -5.79 9.45 26.52
N ASP A 156 -5.81 8.12 26.51
CA ASP A 156 -4.77 7.31 27.16
C ASP A 156 -3.44 7.43 26.38
N GLY A 157 -2.60 8.37 26.82
CA GLY A 157 -1.27 8.57 26.25
C GLY A 157 -0.35 7.35 26.38
N ALA A 158 -0.55 6.50 27.37
CA ALA A 158 0.24 5.28 27.52
C ALA A 158 -0.12 4.26 26.43
N ALA A 159 -1.41 4.13 26.10
CA ALA A 159 -1.86 3.29 25.00
C ALA A 159 -1.33 3.75 23.63
N LEU A 160 -1.26 5.06 23.41
CA LEU A 160 -0.71 5.67 22.19
C LEU A 160 0.81 5.47 22.08
N ALA A 161 1.53 5.64 23.19
CA ALA A 161 2.99 5.44 23.25
C ALA A 161 3.39 3.96 23.13
N GLU A 162 2.54 3.02 23.55
CA GLU A 162 2.80 1.59 23.38
C GLU A 162 2.83 1.18 21.90
N LYS A 163 1.83 1.62 21.12
CA LYS A 163 1.71 1.37 19.68
C LYS A 163 0.92 2.49 19.00
N SER A 164 1.56 3.20 18.07
CA SER A 164 0.95 4.30 17.31
C SER A 164 -0.29 3.86 16.51
N ASP A 165 -0.36 2.60 16.09
CA ASP A 165 -1.49 2.07 15.30
C ASP A 165 -2.81 1.98 16.11
N ARG A 166 -2.76 2.11 17.45
CA ARG A 166 -3.97 2.15 18.30
C ARG A 166 -4.73 3.46 18.20
N THR A 167 -4.09 4.53 17.74
CA THR A 167 -4.60 5.90 17.74
C THR A 167 -6.01 6.03 17.18
N TYR A 168 -6.25 5.49 15.98
CA TYR A 168 -7.55 5.60 15.34
C TYR A 168 -8.64 4.83 16.11
N GLY A 169 -8.29 3.69 16.72
CA GLY A 169 -9.17 2.92 17.58
C GLY A 169 -9.62 3.69 18.82
N GLU A 170 -8.67 4.36 19.47
CA GLU A 170 -8.95 5.19 20.66
C GLU A 170 -9.80 6.41 20.30
N LEU A 171 -9.56 7.06 19.16
CA LEU A 171 -10.40 8.18 18.68
C LEU A 171 -11.84 7.77 18.39
N MET A 172 -12.08 6.54 17.93
CA MET A 172 -13.45 6.04 17.74
C MET A 172 -14.24 5.99 19.06
N SER A 173 -13.59 5.99 20.22
CA SER A 173 -14.26 6.06 21.53
C SER A 173 -14.96 7.40 21.81
N PHE A 174 -14.69 8.44 21.01
CA PHE A 174 -15.35 9.75 21.07
C PHE A 174 -16.60 9.78 20.19
N ALA A 175 -16.69 8.89 19.20
CA ALA A 175 -17.80 8.87 18.25
C ALA A 175 -19.09 8.38 18.92
N PRO A 176 -20.27 8.97 18.60
CA PRO A 176 -21.56 8.45 19.05
C PRO A 176 -21.75 6.98 18.68
N ALA A 177 -22.48 6.22 19.52
CA ALA A 177 -22.58 4.76 19.38
C ALA A 177 -23.00 4.29 17.97
N GLY A 178 -23.94 4.99 17.32
CA GLY A 178 -24.38 4.68 15.96
C GLY A 178 -23.26 4.87 14.91
N LEU A 179 -22.59 6.02 14.93
CA LEU A 179 -21.47 6.30 14.02
C LEU A 179 -20.30 5.34 14.29
N ARG A 180 -19.96 5.11 15.55
CA ARG A 180 -18.90 4.19 15.98
C ARG A 180 -19.15 2.78 15.44
N GLY A 181 -20.37 2.26 15.63
CA GLY A 181 -20.74 0.94 15.14
C GLY A 181 -20.68 0.83 13.62
N LEU A 182 -21.16 1.87 12.91
CA LEU A 182 -21.14 1.93 11.45
C LEU A 182 -19.71 1.95 10.88
N VAL A 183 -18.85 2.83 11.39
CA VAL A 183 -17.45 2.94 10.95
C VAL A 183 -16.66 1.69 11.30
N PHE A 184 -16.86 1.16 12.52
CA PHE A 184 -16.23 -0.09 12.93
C PHE A 184 -16.62 -1.26 12.02
N ALA A 185 -17.91 -1.42 11.71
CA ALA A 185 -18.38 -2.45 10.79
C ALA A 185 -17.77 -2.30 9.39
N ALA A 186 -17.68 -1.07 8.87
CA ALA A 186 -17.05 -0.80 7.58
C ALA A 186 -15.55 -1.12 7.57
N LEU A 187 -14.82 -0.82 8.66
CA LEU A 187 -13.41 -1.15 8.81
C LEU A 187 -13.19 -2.68 8.81
N ILE A 188 -13.98 -3.42 9.59
CA ILE A 188 -13.91 -4.89 9.59
C ILE A 188 -14.21 -5.45 8.21
N ALA A 189 -15.23 -4.93 7.53
CA ALA A 189 -15.59 -5.36 6.18
C ALA A 189 -14.46 -5.06 5.15
N ALA A 190 -13.80 -3.91 5.25
CA ALA A 190 -12.66 -3.55 4.41
C ALA A 190 -11.43 -4.42 4.66
N VAL A 191 -11.15 -4.78 5.92
CA VAL A 191 -10.08 -5.73 6.28
C VAL A 191 -10.36 -7.11 5.69
N VAL A 192 -11.59 -7.62 5.85
CA VAL A 192 -12.02 -8.91 5.29
C VAL A 192 -11.93 -8.92 3.76
N SER A 193 -12.37 -7.84 3.10
CA SER A 193 -12.29 -7.70 1.64
C SER A 193 -10.83 -7.70 1.13
N SER A 194 -9.94 -6.98 1.83
CA SER A 194 -8.52 -6.93 1.50
C SER A 194 -7.85 -8.29 1.67
N LEU A 195 -8.09 -8.98 2.79
CA LEU A 195 -7.57 -10.32 3.05
C LEU A 195 -8.07 -11.32 2.00
N ALA A 196 -9.36 -11.28 1.64
CA ALA A 196 -9.92 -12.14 0.60
C ALA A 196 -9.27 -11.88 -0.78
N SER A 197 -9.03 -10.63 -1.13
CA SER A 197 -8.34 -10.25 -2.38
C SER A 197 -6.89 -10.78 -2.42
N MET A 198 -6.18 -10.71 -1.30
CA MET A 198 -4.83 -11.27 -1.16
C MET A 198 -4.83 -12.79 -1.23
N MET A 199 -5.77 -13.46 -0.56
CA MET A 199 -5.96 -14.92 -0.64
C MET A 199 -6.23 -15.37 -2.08
N ASN A 200 -7.11 -14.67 -2.80
CA ASN A 200 -7.38 -14.96 -4.20
C ASN A 200 -6.11 -14.83 -5.05
N SER A 201 -5.32 -13.79 -4.83
CA SER A 201 -4.07 -13.59 -5.56
C SER A 201 -3.05 -14.71 -5.29
N ILE A 202 -2.88 -15.13 -4.03
CA ILE A 202 -2.02 -16.26 -3.67
C ILE A 202 -2.51 -17.55 -4.34
N SER A 203 -3.83 -17.81 -4.29
CA SER A 203 -4.45 -18.96 -4.95
C SER A 203 -4.12 -18.99 -6.44
N THR A 204 -4.35 -17.88 -7.15
CA THR A 204 -4.12 -17.78 -8.59
C THR A 204 -2.64 -17.91 -8.94
N ILE A 205 -1.75 -17.17 -8.26
CA ILE A 205 -0.31 -17.22 -8.54
C ILE A 205 0.23 -18.64 -8.31
N PHE A 206 -0.07 -19.24 -7.16
CA PHE A 206 0.42 -20.59 -6.87
C PHE A 206 -0.12 -21.63 -7.84
N THR A 207 -1.41 -21.55 -8.20
CA THR A 207 -2.01 -22.56 -9.08
C THR A 207 -1.64 -22.40 -10.54
N MET A 208 -1.84 -21.21 -11.08
CA MET A 208 -1.73 -20.96 -12.52
C MET A 208 -0.29 -20.79 -12.95
N ASP A 209 0.52 -20.11 -12.13
CA ASP A 209 1.88 -19.74 -12.53
C ASP A 209 2.91 -20.80 -12.11
N LEU A 210 2.67 -21.51 -10.99
CA LEU A 210 3.61 -22.53 -10.49
C LEU A 210 3.08 -23.96 -10.69
N TYR A 211 1.93 -24.30 -10.09
CA TYR A 211 1.46 -25.68 -10.03
C TYR A 211 1.02 -26.23 -11.38
N LYS A 212 0.31 -25.46 -12.20
CA LYS A 212 -0.17 -25.89 -13.53
C LYS A 212 0.97 -26.16 -14.50
N GLY A 213 2.05 -25.38 -14.44
CA GLY A 213 3.27 -25.62 -15.21
C GLY A 213 3.95 -26.93 -14.82
N TRP A 214 3.98 -27.26 -13.52
CA TRP A 214 4.57 -28.51 -13.02
C TRP A 214 3.66 -29.74 -13.22
N GLN A 215 2.36 -29.57 -13.09
CA GLN A 215 1.34 -30.62 -13.22
C GLN A 215 0.29 -30.21 -14.26
N PRO A 216 0.61 -30.32 -15.56
CA PRO A 216 -0.30 -29.95 -16.63
C PRO A 216 -1.44 -30.95 -16.80
N ALA A 217 -2.44 -30.55 -17.61
CA ALA A 217 -3.57 -31.39 -18.05
C ALA A 217 -4.45 -32.01 -16.94
N LYS A 218 -4.61 -31.32 -15.81
CA LYS A 218 -5.64 -31.67 -14.80
C LYS A 218 -6.98 -30.98 -15.10
N PRO A 219 -8.11 -31.53 -14.60
CA PRO A 219 -9.41 -30.84 -14.70
C PRO A 219 -9.38 -29.48 -13.99
N GLU A 220 -10.16 -28.50 -14.46
CA GLU A 220 -10.21 -27.15 -13.85
C GLU A 220 -10.55 -27.19 -12.36
N GLN A 221 -11.47 -28.07 -11.96
CA GLN A 221 -11.87 -28.28 -10.57
C GLN A 221 -10.68 -28.67 -9.66
N HIS A 222 -9.70 -29.39 -10.21
CA HIS A 222 -8.48 -29.75 -9.49
C HIS A 222 -7.65 -28.51 -9.18
N TYR A 223 -7.41 -27.67 -10.18
CA TYR A 223 -6.66 -26.42 -10.01
C TYR A 223 -7.34 -25.47 -9.02
N VAL A 224 -8.66 -25.33 -9.09
CA VAL A 224 -9.44 -24.53 -8.11
C VAL A 224 -9.24 -25.08 -6.68
N THR A 225 -9.27 -26.39 -6.50
CA THR A 225 -9.09 -27.01 -5.18
C THR A 225 -7.67 -26.78 -4.65
N VAL A 226 -6.64 -26.97 -5.48
CA VAL A 226 -5.24 -26.72 -5.10
C VAL A 226 -5.04 -25.26 -4.69
N GLY A 227 -5.67 -24.32 -5.40
CA GLY A 227 -5.56 -22.88 -5.09
C GLY A 227 -6.21 -22.51 -3.78
N ARG A 228 -7.39 -23.06 -3.50
CA ARG A 228 -8.06 -22.90 -2.21
C ARG A 228 -7.21 -23.43 -1.06
N VAL A 229 -6.60 -24.60 -1.22
CA VAL A 229 -5.69 -25.17 -0.21
C VAL A 229 -4.48 -24.26 0.00
N ALA A 230 -3.82 -23.82 -1.08
CA ALA A 230 -2.67 -22.93 -1.00
C ALA A 230 -2.98 -21.61 -0.29
N ALA A 231 -4.10 -20.95 -0.64
CA ALA A 231 -4.53 -19.72 0.01
C ALA A 231 -4.88 -19.92 1.49
N PHE A 232 -5.57 -21.01 1.83
CA PHE A 232 -5.88 -21.33 3.23
C PHE A 232 -4.61 -21.60 4.05
N SER A 233 -3.67 -22.40 3.51
CA SER A 233 -2.38 -22.65 4.15
C SER A 233 -1.60 -21.35 4.36
N ALA A 234 -1.57 -20.45 3.36
CA ALA A 234 -0.92 -19.15 3.48
C ALA A 234 -1.57 -18.27 4.57
N MET A 235 -2.89 -18.27 4.70
CA MET A 235 -3.61 -17.56 5.76
C MET A 235 -3.27 -18.10 7.15
N VAL A 236 -3.18 -19.42 7.31
CA VAL A 236 -2.77 -20.05 8.57
C VAL A 236 -1.34 -19.65 8.93
N ILE A 237 -0.41 -19.70 7.97
CA ILE A 237 0.98 -19.25 8.16
C ILE A 237 1.01 -17.76 8.58
N ALA A 238 0.27 -16.90 7.88
CA ALA A 238 0.19 -15.48 8.19
C ALA A 238 -0.36 -15.22 9.61
N LEU A 239 -1.35 -15.99 10.07
CA LEU A 239 -1.92 -15.88 11.42
C LEU A 239 -0.85 -16.12 12.51
N PHE A 240 0.03 -17.10 12.31
CA PHE A 240 1.11 -17.41 13.25
C PHE A 240 2.29 -16.43 13.15
N LEU A 241 2.60 -15.94 11.94
CA LEU A 241 3.73 -15.03 11.70
C LEU A 241 3.39 -13.55 11.96
N ALA A 242 2.13 -13.15 11.97
CA ALA A 242 1.74 -11.74 12.10
C ALA A 242 2.29 -11.08 13.37
N ARG A 243 2.21 -11.74 14.54
CA ARG A 243 2.75 -11.19 15.80
C ARG A 243 4.27 -11.02 15.80
N PRO A 244 5.09 -12.06 15.52
CA PRO A 244 6.54 -11.91 15.58
C PRO A 244 7.07 -10.89 14.55
N PHE A 245 6.41 -10.73 13.40
CA PHE A 245 6.85 -9.80 12.36
C PHE A 245 6.40 -8.35 12.60
N ILE A 246 5.25 -8.12 13.24
CA ILE A 246 4.71 -6.77 13.52
C ILE A 246 5.13 -6.27 14.92
N GLY A 247 5.40 -7.17 15.86
CA GLY A 247 5.67 -6.84 17.26
C GLY A 247 6.89 -5.94 17.46
N GLY A 248 7.93 -6.08 16.64
CA GLY A 248 9.23 -5.42 16.83
C GLY A 248 9.36 -3.99 16.28
N PHE A 249 8.37 -3.46 15.56
CA PHE A 249 8.41 -2.11 14.99
C PHE A 249 7.40 -1.18 15.67
N GLU A 250 7.65 0.13 15.66
CA GLU A 250 6.76 1.12 16.28
C GLU A 250 5.40 1.20 15.57
N SER A 251 5.41 1.14 14.23
CA SER A 251 4.21 1.12 13.39
C SER A 251 4.18 -0.05 12.41
N GLY A 252 3.01 -0.67 12.26
CA GLY A 252 2.72 -1.65 11.23
C GLY A 252 2.86 -1.07 9.81
N PHE A 253 2.64 0.23 9.61
CA PHE A 253 2.85 0.88 8.31
C PHE A 253 4.33 0.81 7.90
N GLN A 254 5.24 1.28 8.77
CA GLN A 254 6.67 1.26 8.48
C GLN A 254 7.19 -0.17 8.29
N THR A 255 6.68 -1.11 9.08
CA THR A 255 6.98 -2.54 8.95
C THR A 255 6.70 -3.04 7.53
N VAL A 256 5.50 -2.78 7.02
CA VAL A 256 5.08 -3.22 5.68
C VAL A 256 5.91 -2.55 4.60
N GLN A 257 6.19 -1.26 4.73
CA GLN A 257 6.99 -0.50 3.77
C GLN A 257 8.43 -1.02 3.71
N GLU A 258 9.07 -1.25 4.86
CA GLU A 258 10.43 -1.78 4.96
C GLU A 258 10.54 -3.19 4.35
N TYR A 259 9.65 -4.12 4.73
CA TYR A 259 9.67 -5.48 4.18
C TYR A 259 9.36 -5.52 2.67
N THR A 260 8.40 -4.71 2.21
CA THR A 260 8.13 -4.58 0.76
C THR A 260 9.36 -4.03 0.04
N GLY A 261 10.07 -3.11 0.67
CA GLY A 261 11.32 -2.51 0.19
C GLY A 261 12.44 -3.50 -0.11
N PHE A 262 12.48 -4.67 0.52
CA PHE A 262 13.48 -5.70 0.22
C PHE A 262 13.30 -6.31 -1.17
N ILE A 263 12.06 -6.42 -1.64
CA ILE A 263 11.70 -7.17 -2.85
C ILE A 263 11.31 -6.23 -3.99
N ALA A 264 10.66 -5.11 -3.69
CA ALA A 264 10.11 -4.17 -4.67
C ALA A 264 11.13 -3.66 -5.70
N PRO A 265 12.38 -3.29 -5.35
CA PRO A 265 13.37 -2.83 -6.33
C PRO A 265 13.56 -3.80 -7.49
N GLY A 266 13.85 -5.08 -7.22
CA GLY A 266 14.08 -6.08 -8.25
C GLY A 266 12.87 -6.28 -9.14
N ILE A 267 11.67 -6.37 -8.56
CA ILE A 267 10.42 -6.51 -9.32
C ILE A 267 10.22 -5.33 -10.26
N VAL A 268 10.35 -4.10 -9.75
CA VAL A 268 10.17 -2.88 -10.56
C VAL A 268 11.19 -2.82 -11.68
N VAL A 269 12.45 -3.21 -11.45
CA VAL A 269 13.47 -3.29 -12.52
C VAL A 269 13.07 -4.30 -13.59
N VAL A 270 12.62 -5.49 -13.21
CA VAL A 270 12.20 -6.52 -14.18
C VAL A 270 11.09 -6.00 -15.08
N PHE A 271 10.06 -5.37 -14.51
CA PHE A 271 8.98 -4.81 -15.31
C PHE A 271 9.45 -3.62 -16.16
N LEU A 272 10.17 -2.67 -15.57
CA LEU A 272 10.62 -1.47 -16.28
C LEU A 272 11.51 -1.85 -17.47
N LEU A 273 12.53 -2.67 -17.25
CA LEU A 273 13.42 -3.11 -18.34
C LEU A 273 12.72 -4.09 -19.28
N GLY A 274 11.83 -4.95 -18.79
CA GLY A 274 11.04 -5.86 -19.63
C GLY A 274 10.12 -5.13 -20.61
N PHE A 275 9.53 -3.99 -20.20
CA PHE A 275 8.72 -3.14 -21.08
C PHE A 275 9.55 -2.29 -22.02
N PHE A 276 10.63 -1.68 -21.53
CA PHE A 276 11.29 -0.56 -22.22
C PHE A 276 12.68 -0.89 -22.78
N ASP A 277 13.38 -1.92 -22.28
CA ASP A 277 14.68 -2.36 -22.82
C ASP A 277 14.53 -3.66 -23.60
N LYS A 278 14.58 -3.56 -24.94
CA LYS A 278 14.50 -4.70 -25.86
C LYS A 278 15.60 -5.75 -25.68
N LYS A 279 16.67 -5.42 -24.95
CA LYS A 279 17.77 -6.35 -24.66
C LYS A 279 17.59 -7.10 -23.35
N MET A 280 16.60 -6.75 -22.54
CA MET A 280 16.33 -7.42 -21.27
C MET A 280 16.02 -8.90 -21.50
N ASN A 281 16.68 -9.79 -20.76
CA ASN A 281 16.53 -11.24 -20.87
C ASN A 281 16.38 -11.90 -19.50
N ALA A 282 16.13 -13.21 -19.48
CA ALA A 282 15.91 -13.97 -18.25
C ALA A 282 17.06 -13.84 -17.23
N VAL A 283 18.33 -13.87 -17.70
CA VAL A 283 19.49 -13.77 -16.80
C VAL A 283 19.57 -12.40 -16.14
N GLY A 284 19.32 -11.32 -16.88
CA GLY A 284 19.20 -9.98 -16.31
C GLY A 284 18.02 -9.85 -15.35
N ALA A 285 16.89 -10.50 -15.64
CA ALA A 285 15.74 -10.51 -14.74
C ALA A 285 16.05 -11.20 -13.40
N PHE A 286 16.67 -12.39 -13.44
CA PHE A 286 17.12 -13.06 -12.21
C PHE A 286 18.20 -12.26 -11.47
N THR A 287 19.08 -11.58 -12.21
CA THR A 287 20.07 -10.66 -11.62
C THR A 287 19.38 -9.52 -10.87
N ALA A 288 18.35 -8.91 -11.45
CA ALA A 288 17.56 -7.88 -10.79
C ALA A 288 16.90 -8.41 -9.52
N LEU A 289 16.20 -9.54 -9.59
CA LEU A 289 15.42 -10.09 -8.47
C LEU A 289 16.31 -10.56 -7.31
N LEU A 290 17.26 -11.45 -7.59
CA LEU A 290 18.12 -12.06 -6.56
C LEU A 290 19.21 -11.08 -6.13
N GLY A 291 19.78 -10.34 -7.09
CA GLY A 291 20.81 -9.34 -6.82
C GLY A 291 20.28 -8.19 -5.98
N SER A 292 19.09 -7.64 -6.30
CA SER A 292 18.51 -6.58 -5.47
C SER A 292 18.25 -7.07 -4.05
N LEU A 293 17.72 -8.28 -3.87
CA LEU A 293 17.46 -8.84 -2.54
C LEU A 293 18.77 -8.98 -1.75
N ALA A 294 19.80 -9.57 -2.36
CA ALA A 294 21.11 -9.77 -1.72
C ALA A 294 21.74 -8.42 -1.32
N VAL A 295 21.77 -7.44 -2.23
CA VAL A 295 22.32 -6.11 -1.95
C VAL A 295 21.51 -5.39 -0.88
N ASN A 296 20.18 -5.50 -0.89
CA ASN A 296 19.33 -4.87 0.12
C ASN A 296 19.57 -5.44 1.52
N VAL A 297 19.71 -6.77 1.63
CA VAL A 297 20.11 -7.45 2.87
C VAL A 297 21.51 -7.00 3.31
N MET A 298 22.49 -6.99 2.41
CA MET A 298 23.85 -6.52 2.71
C MET A 298 23.85 -5.07 3.22
N LEU A 299 23.12 -4.16 2.57
CA LEU A 299 23.04 -2.76 3.00
C LEU A 299 22.28 -2.58 4.31
N LYS A 300 21.21 -3.36 4.57
CA LYS A 300 20.49 -3.30 5.85
C LYS A 300 21.41 -3.60 7.03
N PHE A 301 22.30 -4.59 6.90
CA PHE A 301 23.21 -4.99 7.98
C PHE A 301 24.54 -4.24 7.96
N GLY A 302 25.02 -3.83 6.79
CA GLY A 302 26.28 -3.09 6.64
C GLY A 302 26.16 -1.58 6.84
N MET A 303 24.97 -1.01 6.62
CA MET A 303 24.68 0.42 6.76
C MET A 303 23.30 0.60 7.44
N PRO A 304 23.14 0.16 8.70
CA PRO A 304 21.84 0.14 9.38
C PRO A 304 21.22 1.53 9.59
N ASP A 305 22.06 2.57 9.66
CA ASP A 305 21.64 3.96 9.88
C ASP A 305 21.09 4.63 8.62
N VAL A 306 21.21 3.99 7.44
CA VAL A 306 20.68 4.54 6.19
C VAL A 306 19.15 4.39 6.18
N PRO A 307 18.40 5.49 6.00
CA PRO A 307 16.95 5.46 5.85
C PRO A 307 16.51 4.48 4.77
N PHE A 308 15.49 3.68 5.05
CA PHE A 308 15.13 2.59 4.15
C PHE A 308 14.68 3.08 2.76
N ILE A 309 14.04 4.24 2.68
CA ILE A 309 13.62 4.85 1.41
C ILE A 309 14.85 5.17 0.53
N ILE A 310 15.92 5.68 1.12
CA ILE A 310 17.18 5.94 0.41
C ILE A 310 17.83 4.61 -0.01
N ARG A 311 17.85 3.63 0.91
CA ARG A 311 18.37 2.28 0.62
C ARG A 311 17.66 1.64 -0.58
N ILE A 312 16.33 1.65 -0.59
CA ILE A 312 15.50 1.13 -1.69
C ILE A 312 15.87 1.82 -3.00
N TRP A 313 16.03 3.15 -2.99
CA TRP A 313 16.41 3.91 -4.18
C TRP A 313 17.78 3.50 -4.72
N GLY A 314 18.79 3.42 -3.84
CA GLY A 314 20.14 3.00 -4.21
C GLY A 314 20.16 1.58 -4.77
N VAL A 315 19.46 0.64 -4.12
CA VAL A 315 19.33 -0.75 -4.59
C VAL A 315 18.64 -0.80 -5.96
N PHE A 316 17.59 -0.02 -6.16
CA PHE A 316 16.87 0.06 -7.43
C PHE A 316 17.77 0.57 -8.56
N MET A 317 18.49 1.67 -8.36
CA MET A 317 19.45 2.21 -9.35
C MET A 317 20.55 1.20 -9.68
N LEU A 318 21.15 0.57 -8.67
CA LEU A 318 22.17 -0.47 -8.87
C LEU A 318 21.62 -1.68 -9.63
N SER A 319 20.39 -2.10 -9.30
CA SER A 319 19.72 -3.23 -9.93
C SER A 319 19.41 -2.96 -11.41
N ILE A 320 18.98 -1.73 -11.77
CA ILE A 320 18.82 -1.32 -13.18
C ILE A 320 20.12 -1.53 -13.95
N VAL A 321 21.22 -0.98 -13.44
CA VAL A 321 22.52 -1.03 -14.11
C VAL A 321 23.00 -2.48 -14.22
N ALA A 322 22.94 -3.24 -13.12
CA ALA A 322 23.39 -4.62 -13.09
C ALA A 322 22.60 -5.50 -14.06
N ALA A 323 21.27 -5.40 -14.05
CA ALA A 323 20.42 -6.17 -14.96
C ALA A 323 20.65 -5.78 -16.43
N ALA A 324 20.73 -4.49 -16.74
CA ALA A 324 20.99 -4.00 -18.09
C ALA A 324 22.36 -4.46 -18.63
N VAL A 325 23.40 -4.44 -17.79
CA VAL A 325 24.75 -4.92 -18.14
C VAL A 325 24.74 -6.42 -18.35
N VAL A 326 24.23 -7.20 -17.39
CA VAL A 326 24.19 -8.66 -17.51
C VAL A 326 23.39 -9.09 -18.73
N SER A 327 22.24 -8.49 -18.99
CA SER A 327 21.45 -8.81 -20.18
C SER A 327 22.18 -8.56 -21.49
N ARG A 328 23.05 -7.55 -21.56
CA ARG A 328 23.88 -7.28 -22.75
C ARG A 328 25.07 -8.22 -22.88
N MET A 329 25.51 -8.84 -21.78
CA MET A 329 26.62 -9.81 -21.74
C MET A 329 26.16 -11.25 -21.97
N THR A 330 24.87 -11.54 -21.83
CA THR A 330 24.30 -12.87 -22.01
C THR A 330 23.50 -12.98 -23.30
N ALA A 331 23.00 -14.19 -23.60
CA ALA A 331 22.22 -14.44 -24.82
C ALA A 331 21.03 -13.47 -24.94
N PRO A 332 20.78 -12.90 -26.14
CA PRO A 332 19.66 -11.97 -26.34
C PRO A 332 18.32 -12.66 -26.06
N PRO A 333 17.27 -11.92 -25.67
CA PRO A 333 15.95 -12.49 -25.47
C PRO A 333 15.39 -13.02 -26.79
N GLU A 334 14.53 -14.03 -26.70
CA GLU A 334 13.75 -14.49 -27.85
C GLU A 334 12.74 -13.41 -28.26
N GLU A 335 12.37 -13.32 -29.54
CA GLU A 335 11.50 -12.25 -30.03
C GLU A 335 10.14 -12.22 -29.31
N GLU A 336 9.61 -13.40 -28.97
CA GLU A 336 8.36 -13.59 -28.22
C GLU A 336 8.43 -13.07 -26.78
N GLN A 337 9.63 -12.91 -26.20
CA GLN A 337 9.84 -12.42 -24.85
C GLN A 337 9.87 -10.89 -24.76
N THR A 338 9.95 -10.20 -25.90
CA THR A 338 10.07 -8.74 -25.94
C THR A 338 8.71 -8.06 -26.10
N VAL A 339 8.46 -7.02 -25.30
CA VAL A 339 7.23 -6.24 -25.43
C VAL A 339 7.31 -5.30 -26.62
N LYS A 340 6.33 -5.39 -27.53
CA LYS A 340 6.18 -4.49 -28.67
C LYS A 340 5.38 -3.27 -28.24
N LEU A 341 6.08 -2.20 -27.82
CA LEU A 341 5.46 -0.95 -27.34
C LEU A 341 4.46 -0.32 -28.35
N GLY A 342 4.65 -0.57 -29.65
CA GLY A 342 3.72 -0.09 -30.69
C GLY A 342 2.32 -0.69 -30.59
N ASP A 343 2.15 -1.83 -29.93
CA ASP A 343 0.86 -2.49 -29.71
C ASP A 343 0.13 -1.95 -28.48
N ILE A 344 0.76 -1.06 -27.70
CA ILE A 344 0.21 -0.49 -26.46
C ILE A 344 -0.42 0.87 -26.76
N ALA A 345 -1.73 1.00 -26.49
CA ALA A 345 -2.44 2.26 -26.59
C ALA A 345 -2.23 3.12 -25.33
N PHE A 346 -1.39 4.15 -25.44
CA PHE A 346 -1.16 5.14 -24.37
C PHE A 346 -2.16 6.30 -24.36
N ALA A 347 -3.05 6.36 -25.36
CA ALA A 347 -4.05 7.41 -25.44
C ALA A 347 -5.02 7.34 -24.24
N THR A 348 -5.31 8.50 -23.66
CA THR A 348 -6.19 8.67 -22.50
C THR A 348 -7.35 9.60 -22.83
N THR A 349 -8.45 9.45 -22.09
CA THR A 349 -9.63 10.29 -22.26
C THR A 349 -9.43 11.70 -21.67
N MET A 350 -10.21 12.68 -22.12
CA MET A 350 -10.17 14.04 -21.58
C MET A 350 -10.44 14.08 -20.08
N LEU A 351 -11.43 13.30 -19.60
CA LEU A 351 -11.75 13.20 -18.18
C LEU A 351 -10.56 12.68 -17.35
N PHE A 352 -9.87 11.65 -17.85
CA PHE A 352 -8.64 11.14 -17.21
C PHE A 352 -7.60 12.25 -17.08
N ASN A 353 -7.33 12.97 -18.17
CA ASN A 353 -6.33 14.04 -18.20
C ASN A 353 -6.69 15.18 -17.24
N THR A 354 -7.95 15.59 -17.19
CA THR A 354 -8.42 16.64 -16.27
C THR A 354 -8.27 16.21 -14.81
N LEU A 355 -8.70 15.01 -14.45
CA LEU A 355 -8.56 14.50 -13.08
C LEU A 355 -7.08 14.37 -12.67
N ALA A 356 -6.23 13.85 -13.57
CA ALA A 356 -4.80 13.74 -13.32
C ALA A 356 -4.14 15.11 -13.09
N MET A 357 -4.43 16.09 -13.95
CA MET A 357 -3.90 17.45 -13.81
C MET A 357 -4.38 18.13 -12.53
N LEU A 358 -5.65 17.96 -12.16
CA LEU A 358 -6.21 18.48 -10.92
C LEU A 358 -5.50 17.87 -9.70
N THR A 359 -5.34 16.54 -9.67
CA THR A 359 -4.64 15.84 -8.59
C THR A 359 -3.20 16.33 -8.47
N VAL A 360 -2.46 16.44 -9.58
CA VAL A 360 -1.08 16.96 -9.58
C VAL A 360 -1.04 18.41 -9.08
N ALA A 361 -1.94 19.27 -9.54
CA ALA A 361 -1.99 20.67 -9.10
C ALA A 361 -2.27 20.79 -7.59
N ILE A 362 -3.19 19.98 -7.05
CA ILE A 362 -3.46 19.93 -5.61
C ILE A 362 -2.22 19.48 -4.84
N LEU A 363 -1.54 18.41 -5.30
CA LEU A 363 -0.33 17.92 -4.65
C LEU A 363 0.79 18.96 -4.67
N ILE A 364 1.02 19.64 -5.80
CA ILE A 364 1.99 20.73 -5.88
C ILE A 364 1.62 21.84 -4.89
N GLY A 365 0.35 22.27 -4.85
CA GLY A 365 -0.11 23.27 -3.90
C GLY A 365 0.14 22.88 -2.44
N LEU A 366 -0.20 21.63 -2.08
CA LEU A 366 0.04 21.10 -0.74
C LEU A 366 1.53 21.09 -0.38
N TYR A 367 2.38 20.55 -1.24
CA TYR A 367 3.82 20.50 -0.97
C TYR A 367 4.46 21.89 -0.95
N VAL A 368 3.99 22.86 -1.73
CA VAL A 368 4.53 24.23 -1.70
C VAL A 368 4.09 24.98 -0.43
N ILE A 369 2.86 24.76 0.03
CA ILE A 369 2.33 25.42 1.25
C ILE A 369 2.94 24.82 2.53
N LEU A 370 3.23 23.51 2.50
CA LEU A 370 3.64 22.71 3.65
C LEU A 370 5.13 22.30 3.62
N TRP A 371 5.92 22.89 2.74
CA TRP A 371 7.37 22.67 2.72
C TRP A 371 7.99 23.31 3.97
#